data_AF-G2FN89-F1
#
_entry.id   AF-G2FN89-F1
#
_cell.length_a   1.000
_cell.length_b   1.000
_cell.length_c   1.000
_cell.angle_alpha   90.00
_cell.angle_beta   90.00
_cell.angle_gamma   90.00
#
_symmetry.space_group_name_H-M   'P 1'
#
loop_
_entity.id
_entity.type
_entity.pdbx_description
1 polymer ?
#
loop_
_entity_poly.entity_id
_entity_poly.type
_entity_poly.pdbx_seq_one_letter_code
_entity_poly.pdbx_strand_id
1 'polypeptide(L)'
;MHRDVFRMPNIYNEGIDIPEVNTVLFLRPTESLTVFLQQLGRELRLCEGKEALTVLDFVGQAHQKYSFEDRFKALLSRSRKTIEQEIKMGFANVPRGCSIQLEKQAQDYILENIRNAINTKRNIISKLYDLIETKQELKVREFFEGYHVTPQDVYSKKVTVVGLAAQAGLLKGYQVDADRERLLASALGRLSLLNSRRWITFMQKILPEIRWGKGSLGHSLTGGERTMLIMLHYTLWGKGLSDLDRFASPFTCLGLADFQSHYGSAPISIVWKMKEPLPGFVLKKTVKV
;
A
#
# COMPACT_ATOMS: atom_id res chain seq x y z
N MET A 1 3.54 -19.84 -51.91
CA MET A 1 3.47 -19.64 -50.45
C MET A 1 2.01 -19.43 -50.08
N HIS A 2 1.32 -20.47 -49.62
CA HIS A 2 0.03 -20.31 -48.96
C HIS A 2 0.28 -19.54 -47.65
N ARG A 3 -0.28 -18.33 -47.54
CA ARG A 3 -0.31 -17.57 -46.29
C ARG A 3 -1.70 -17.75 -45.71
N ASP A 4 -1.84 -18.73 -44.83
CA ASP A 4 -3.10 -18.95 -44.13
C ASP A 4 -3.15 -18.02 -42.92
N VAL A 5 -4.10 -17.06 -42.95
CA VAL A 5 -4.28 -16.07 -41.88
C VAL A 5 -5.40 -16.55 -40.96
N PHE A 6 -5.04 -16.97 -39.76
CA PHE A 6 -6.00 -17.37 -38.74
C PHE A 6 -6.40 -16.18 -37.86
N ARG A 7 -7.66 -15.73 -37.96
CA ARG A 7 -8.22 -14.68 -37.08
C ARG A 7 -8.95 -15.33 -35.91
N MET A 8 -8.47 -15.11 -34.68
CA MET A 8 -9.00 -15.80 -33.49
C MET A 8 -9.70 -14.82 -32.54
N PRO A 9 -11.04 -14.86 -32.35
CA PRO A 9 -11.75 -13.82 -31.60
C PRO A 9 -11.72 -13.94 -30.07
N ASN A 10 -11.56 -15.11 -29.46
CA ASN A 10 -11.39 -15.29 -28.00
C ASN A 10 -11.35 -16.77 -27.55
N ILE A 11 -11.36 -17.74 -28.47
CA ILE A 11 -11.79 -19.12 -28.16
C ILE A 11 -10.65 -20.08 -27.79
N TYR A 12 -9.37 -19.68 -27.81
CA TYR A 12 -8.26 -20.65 -27.69
C TYR A 12 -7.21 -20.34 -26.61
N ASN A 13 -7.62 -19.85 -25.44
CA ASN A 13 -6.79 -20.07 -24.25
C ASN A 13 -6.66 -21.58 -23.93
N GLU A 14 -7.59 -22.42 -24.43
CA GLU A 14 -7.52 -23.88 -24.35
C GLU A 14 -7.27 -24.50 -25.74
N GLY A 15 -6.14 -25.20 -25.91
CA GLY A 15 -6.09 -26.38 -26.79
C GLY A 15 -5.49 -26.27 -28.19
N ILE A 16 -5.17 -25.10 -28.74
CA ILE A 16 -4.46 -25.02 -30.04
C ILE A 16 -2.99 -24.67 -29.78
N ASP A 17 -2.11 -25.57 -30.21
CA ASP A 17 -0.66 -25.45 -30.23
C ASP A 17 -0.21 -25.73 -31.66
N ILE A 18 0.11 -24.68 -32.41
CA ILE A 18 0.53 -24.77 -33.82
C ILE A 18 1.97 -24.26 -33.89
N PRO A 19 2.97 -25.13 -33.70
CA PRO A 19 4.37 -24.72 -33.68
C PRO A 19 4.84 -24.15 -35.04
N GLU A 20 4.14 -24.42 -36.15
CA GLU A 20 4.48 -23.91 -37.49
C GLU A 20 4.28 -22.39 -37.67
N VAL A 21 3.56 -21.71 -36.78
CA VAL A 21 3.28 -20.27 -36.92
C VAL A 21 4.59 -19.48 -36.86
N ASN A 22 4.82 -18.63 -37.86
CA ASN A 22 6.00 -17.76 -37.95
C ASN A 22 5.71 -16.29 -37.69
N THR A 23 4.43 -15.88 -37.67
CA THR A 23 4.02 -14.47 -37.52
C THR A 23 2.78 -14.37 -36.64
N VAL A 24 2.85 -13.51 -35.61
CA VAL A 24 1.75 -13.24 -34.67
C VAL A 24 1.42 -11.75 -34.69
N LEU A 25 0.13 -11.43 -34.80
CA LEU A 25 -0.37 -10.05 -34.79
C LEU A 25 -1.27 -9.82 -33.56
N PHE A 26 -0.83 -8.95 -32.65
CA PHE A 26 -1.65 -8.47 -31.55
C PHE A 26 -2.41 -7.21 -31.98
N LEU A 27 -3.68 -7.40 -32.36
CA LEU A 27 -4.57 -6.32 -32.82
C LEU A 27 -5.50 -5.78 -31.72
N ARG A 28 -5.46 -6.36 -30.51
CA ARG A 28 -6.27 -5.92 -29.36
C ARG A 28 -5.38 -5.68 -28.15
N PRO A 29 -5.71 -4.69 -27.29
CA PRO A 29 -5.07 -4.54 -26.00
C PRO A 29 -5.33 -5.80 -25.18
N THR A 30 -4.29 -6.62 -25.01
CA THR A 30 -4.35 -7.82 -24.18
C THR A 30 -4.27 -7.38 -22.72
N GLU A 31 -5.42 -7.32 -22.04
CA GLU A 31 -5.53 -6.80 -20.67
C GLU A 31 -4.74 -7.60 -19.62
N SER A 32 -4.35 -8.84 -19.92
CA SER A 32 -3.62 -9.72 -19.01
C SER A 32 -2.22 -10.07 -19.52
N LEU A 33 -1.20 -9.74 -18.72
CA LEU A 33 0.19 -10.14 -18.95
C LEU A 33 0.34 -11.66 -19.04
N THR A 34 -0.40 -12.41 -18.22
CA THR A 34 -0.36 -13.87 -18.20
C THR A 34 -0.81 -14.46 -19.52
N VAL A 35 -1.91 -13.94 -20.09
CA VAL A 35 -2.44 -14.39 -21.39
C VAL A 35 -1.44 -14.06 -22.50
N PHE A 36 -0.84 -12.87 -22.47
CA PHE A 36 0.19 -12.47 -23.43
C PHE A 36 1.41 -13.42 -23.40
N LEU A 37 1.96 -13.70 -22.21
CA LEU A 37 3.12 -14.60 -22.08
C LEU A 37 2.79 -16.03 -22.47
N GLN A 38 1.58 -16.51 -22.17
CA GLN A 38 1.14 -17.84 -22.57
C GLN A 38 1.01 -17.97 -24.09
N GLN A 39 0.41 -16.97 -24.75
CA GLN A 39 0.31 -16.93 -26.21
C GLN A 39 1.69 -16.90 -26.85
N LEU A 40 2.55 -15.97 -26.42
CA LEU A 40 3.92 -15.85 -26.93
C LEU A 40 4.72 -17.14 -26.70
N GLY A 41 4.60 -17.76 -25.52
CA GLY A 41 5.34 -18.98 -25.17
C GLY A 41 4.95 -20.21 -25.99
N ARG A 42 3.69 -20.34 -26.43
CA ARG A 42 3.27 -21.42 -27.33
C ARG A 42 3.87 -21.23 -28.72
N GLU A 43 3.78 -20.02 -29.24
CA GLU A 43 4.27 -19.68 -30.57
C GLU A 43 5.81 -19.64 -30.66
N LEU A 44 6.53 -19.66 -29.54
CA LEU A 44 8.00 -19.77 -29.50
C LEU A 44 8.53 -21.20 -29.63
N ARG A 45 7.66 -22.21 -29.74
CA ARG A 45 8.08 -23.61 -29.96
C ARG A 45 8.83 -23.75 -31.28
N LEU A 46 9.89 -24.57 -31.24
CA LEU A 46 10.71 -24.90 -32.39
C LEU A 46 9.93 -25.81 -33.35
N CYS A 47 10.05 -25.54 -34.64
CA CYS A 47 9.47 -26.33 -35.72
C CYS A 47 10.42 -26.36 -36.92
N GLU A 48 10.43 -27.46 -37.67
CA GLU A 48 11.24 -27.54 -38.89
C GLU A 48 10.78 -26.48 -39.91
N GLY A 49 11.74 -25.73 -40.47
CA GLY A 49 11.46 -24.64 -41.42
C GLY A 49 11.13 -23.28 -40.79
N LYS A 50 11.11 -23.17 -39.46
CA LYS A 50 10.89 -21.90 -38.74
C LYS A 50 12.20 -21.30 -38.23
N GLU A 51 12.67 -20.25 -38.89
CA GLU A 51 13.91 -19.54 -38.52
C GLU A 51 13.70 -18.57 -37.35
N ALA A 52 12.59 -17.83 -37.36
CA ALA A 52 12.24 -16.85 -36.34
C ALA A 52 10.72 -16.66 -36.23
N LEU A 53 10.28 -16.21 -35.05
CA LEU A 53 8.90 -15.76 -34.81
C LEU A 53 8.85 -14.23 -34.92
N THR A 54 8.05 -13.70 -35.84
CA THR A 54 7.79 -12.26 -35.94
C THR A 54 6.54 -11.90 -35.15
N VAL A 55 6.66 -10.99 -34.18
CA VAL A 55 5.54 -10.51 -33.37
C VAL A 55 5.30 -9.04 -33.67
N LEU A 56 4.09 -8.72 -34.12
CA LEU A 56 3.65 -7.35 -34.38
C LEU A 56 2.60 -6.96 -33.34
N ASP A 57 2.94 -6.00 -32.48
CA ASP A 57 2.05 -5.48 -31.44
C ASP A 57 1.57 -4.08 -31.81
N PHE A 58 0.26 -3.94 -32.08
CA PHE A 58 -0.34 -2.65 -32.42
C PHE A 58 -0.72 -1.92 -31.14
N VAL A 59 0.19 -1.03 -30.72
CA VAL A 59 0.03 -0.21 -29.52
C VAL A 59 -0.99 0.90 -29.79
N GLY A 60 -2.26 0.63 -29.52
CA GLY A 60 -3.33 1.64 -29.53
C GLY A 60 -3.41 2.43 -28.22
N GLN A 61 -4.40 3.32 -28.10
CA GLN A 61 -4.76 3.94 -26.80
C GLN A 61 -5.26 2.86 -25.84
N ALA A 62 -4.33 2.20 -25.14
CA ALA A 62 -4.65 1.21 -24.14
C ALA A 62 -5.35 1.90 -22.97
N HIS A 63 -6.30 1.19 -22.34
CA HIS A 63 -6.92 1.64 -21.10
C HIS A 63 -5.81 1.95 -20.08
N GLN A 64 -5.99 2.96 -19.21
CA GLN A 64 -5.04 3.31 -18.14
C GLN A 64 -4.60 2.10 -17.27
N LYS A 65 -5.35 1.00 -17.37
CA LYS A 65 -5.08 -0.29 -16.73
C LYS A 65 -3.88 -1.08 -17.22
N TYR A 66 -3.33 -0.72 -18.37
CA TYR A 66 -2.31 -1.53 -19.03
C TYR A 66 -0.89 -1.09 -18.61
N SER A 67 -0.17 -1.97 -17.91
CA SER A 67 1.23 -1.75 -17.51
C SER A 67 2.19 -2.24 -18.59
N PHE A 68 2.62 -1.34 -19.48
CA PHE A 68 3.69 -1.63 -20.45
C PHE A 68 5.00 -2.02 -19.74
N GLU A 69 5.26 -1.44 -18.57
CA GLU A 69 6.47 -1.70 -17.80
C GLU A 69 6.59 -3.19 -17.42
N ASP A 70 5.52 -3.79 -16.89
CA ASP A 70 5.54 -5.19 -16.47
C ASP A 70 5.67 -6.15 -17.67
N ARG A 71 5.06 -5.80 -18.81
CA ARG A 71 5.22 -6.57 -20.06
C ARG A 71 6.67 -6.60 -20.53
N PHE A 72 7.31 -5.44 -20.65
CA PHE A 72 8.70 -5.39 -21.10
C PHE A 72 9.66 -5.99 -20.08
N LYS A 73 9.42 -5.83 -18.76
CA LYS A 73 10.19 -6.52 -17.72
C LYS A 73 10.14 -8.04 -17.88
N ALA A 74 9.00 -8.61 -18.24
CA ALA A 74 8.87 -10.05 -18.44
C ALA A 74 9.66 -10.55 -19.66
N LEU A 75 9.82 -9.72 -20.69
CA LEU A 75 10.58 -10.06 -21.91
C LEU A 75 12.10 -9.84 -21.75
N LEU A 76 12.50 -8.91 -20.87
CA LEU A 76 13.90 -8.57 -20.67
C LEU A 76 14.56 -9.49 -19.64
N SER A 77 15.65 -10.12 -20.06
CA SER A 77 16.41 -11.03 -19.21
C SER A 77 17.32 -10.23 -18.28
N ARG A 78 16.95 -10.10 -17.00
CA ARG A 78 17.82 -9.56 -15.92
C ARG A 78 18.44 -8.18 -16.25
N SER A 79 17.63 -7.19 -16.62
CA SER A 79 18.14 -5.82 -16.67
C SER A 79 18.19 -5.20 -15.27
N ARG A 80 19.36 -4.68 -14.88
CA ARG A 80 19.50 -3.77 -13.72
C ARG A 80 19.02 -2.35 -14.05
N LYS A 81 18.75 -2.05 -15.32
CA LYS A 81 18.31 -0.74 -15.80
C LYS A 81 16.80 -0.65 -15.78
N THR A 82 16.29 0.57 -15.66
CA THR A 82 14.86 0.86 -15.77
C THR A 82 14.38 0.62 -17.21
N ILE A 83 13.13 0.20 -17.39
CA ILE A 83 12.52 -0.01 -18.71
C ILE A 83 12.58 1.25 -19.58
N GLU A 84 12.42 2.44 -19.00
CA GLU A 84 12.56 3.71 -19.72
C GLU A 84 13.95 3.84 -20.40
N GLN A 85 15.02 3.42 -19.73
CA GLN A 85 16.38 3.46 -20.28
C GLN A 85 16.55 2.40 -21.37
N GLU A 86 16.01 1.19 -21.18
CA GLU A 86 16.03 0.13 -22.20
C GLU A 86 15.35 0.59 -23.49
N ILE A 87 14.17 1.20 -23.38
CA ILE A 87 13.44 1.73 -24.53
C ILE A 87 14.27 2.81 -25.25
N LYS A 88 14.85 3.76 -24.51
CA LYS A 88 15.70 4.82 -25.09
C LYS A 88 16.97 4.28 -25.76
N MET A 89 17.49 3.15 -25.29
CA MET A 89 18.66 2.49 -25.85
C MET A 89 18.32 1.45 -26.93
N GLY A 90 17.04 1.30 -27.32
CA GLY A 90 16.61 0.33 -28.32
C GLY A 90 16.69 -1.13 -27.85
N PHE A 91 16.41 -1.38 -26.56
CA PHE A 91 16.39 -2.72 -25.95
C PHE A 91 17.70 -3.50 -26.07
N ALA A 92 18.82 -2.88 -25.68
CA ALA A 92 20.14 -3.48 -25.78
C ALA A 92 20.34 -4.78 -24.97
N ASN A 93 19.52 -5.05 -23.95
CA ASN A 93 19.66 -6.21 -23.06
C ASN A 93 18.60 -7.32 -23.27
N VAL A 94 18.06 -7.44 -24.49
CA VAL A 94 17.22 -8.59 -24.85
C VAL A 94 18.04 -9.89 -24.90
N PRO A 95 17.42 -11.05 -24.63
CA PRO A 95 18.08 -12.34 -24.80
C PRO A 95 18.65 -12.51 -26.21
N ARG A 96 19.75 -13.27 -26.32
CA ARG A 96 20.44 -13.50 -27.60
C ARG A 96 19.49 -14.09 -28.63
N GLY A 97 19.51 -13.54 -29.84
CA GLY A 97 18.63 -13.96 -30.93
C GLY A 97 17.25 -13.29 -30.94
N CYS A 98 16.95 -12.45 -29.95
CA CYS A 98 15.74 -11.63 -29.94
C CYS A 98 16.06 -10.19 -30.35
N SER A 99 15.10 -9.53 -31.00
CA SER A 99 15.14 -8.09 -31.24
C SER A 99 13.77 -7.50 -30.99
N ILE A 100 13.73 -6.32 -30.38
CA ILE A 100 12.49 -5.57 -30.15
C ILE A 100 12.68 -4.20 -30.78
N GLN A 101 11.75 -3.84 -31.66
CA GLN A 101 11.76 -2.55 -32.35
C GLN A 101 10.44 -1.84 -32.07
N LEU A 102 10.52 -0.56 -31.71
CA LEU A 102 9.37 0.30 -31.50
C LEU A 102 9.40 1.42 -32.53
N GLU A 103 8.25 1.71 -33.11
CA GLU A 103 8.07 2.93 -33.90
C GLU A 103 8.16 4.16 -32.99
N LYS A 104 8.66 5.28 -33.52
CA LYS A 104 8.85 6.53 -32.76
C LYS A 104 7.58 6.97 -32.02
N GLN A 105 6.42 6.94 -32.68
CA GLN A 105 5.15 7.32 -32.06
C GLN A 105 4.74 6.37 -30.92
N ALA A 106 4.92 5.06 -31.12
CA ALA A 106 4.66 4.05 -30.10
C ALA A 106 5.62 4.18 -28.91
N GLN A 107 6.90 4.48 -29.17
CA GLN A 107 7.90 4.73 -28.16
C GLN A 107 7.53 5.91 -27.26
N ASP A 108 7.15 7.05 -27.84
CA ASP A 108 6.75 8.24 -27.10
C ASP A 108 5.51 7.96 -26.24
N TYR A 109 4.50 7.28 -26.81
CA TYR A 109 3.30 6.88 -26.11
C TYR A 109 3.58 5.93 -24.91
N ILE A 110 4.40 4.90 -25.12
CA ILE A 110 4.77 3.95 -24.06
C ILE A 110 5.56 4.67 -22.96
N LEU A 111 6.51 5.54 -23.32
CA LEU A 111 7.29 6.29 -22.35
C LEU A 111 6.41 7.22 -21.52
N GLU A 112 5.43 7.87 -22.13
CA GLU A 112 4.45 8.69 -21.42
C GLU A 112 3.58 7.84 -20.48
N ASN A 113 3.10 6.68 -20.94
CA ASN A 113 2.35 5.74 -20.09
C ASN A 113 3.18 5.27 -18.88
N ILE A 114 4.44 4.87 -19.09
CA ILE A 114 5.34 4.44 -18.02
C ILE A 114 5.57 5.59 -17.02
N ARG A 115 5.83 6.81 -17.50
CA ARG A 115 5.99 7.99 -16.63
C ARG A 115 4.72 8.30 -15.83
N ASN A 116 3.55 8.15 -16.46
CA ASN A 116 2.24 8.33 -15.82
C ASN A 116 1.84 7.13 -14.92
N ALA A 117 2.49 5.98 -15.06
CA ALA A 117 2.37 4.86 -14.14
C ALA A 117 3.20 5.07 -12.86
N ILE A 118 4.34 5.78 -12.96
CA ILE A 118 5.16 6.10 -11.78
C ILE A 118 4.39 7.05 -10.86
N ASN A 119 3.98 6.54 -9.71
CA ASN A 119 3.19 7.27 -8.72
C ASN A 119 4.02 8.29 -7.92
N THR A 120 4.59 9.30 -8.59
CA THR A 120 5.20 10.46 -7.93
C THR A 120 4.14 11.29 -7.18
N LYS A 121 4.55 12.14 -6.23
CA LYS A 121 3.59 13.00 -5.50
C LYS A 121 2.75 13.86 -6.46
N ARG A 122 3.38 14.42 -7.51
CA ARG A 122 2.71 15.22 -8.53
C ARG A 122 1.71 14.41 -9.35
N ASN A 123 2.09 13.20 -9.77
CA ASN A 123 1.21 12.32 -10.53
C ASN A 123 0.00 11.84 -9.69
N ILE A 124 0.23 11.46 -8.43
CA ILE A 124 -0.84 11.12 -7.48
C ILE A 124 -1.82 12.29 -7.34
N ILE A 125 -1.33 13.53 -7.22
CA ILE A 125 -2.19 14.72 -7.17
C ILE A 125 -2.99 14.89 -8.47
N SER A 126 -2.36 14.71 -9.63
CA SER A 126 -3.05 14.76 -10.94
C SER A 126 -4.19 13.74 -11.03
N LYS A 127 -3.94 12.51 -10.57
CA LYS A 127 -4.96 11.44 -10.50
C LYS A 127 -6.09 11.76 -9.54
N LEU A 128 -5.80 12.49 -8.45
CA LEU A 128 -6.82 12.98 -7.51
C LEU A 128 -7.70 14.07 -8.12
N TYR A 129 -7.14 14.97 -8.95
CA TYR A 129 -7.92 15.94 -9.70
C TYR A 129 -8.90 15.24 -10.65
N ASP A 130 -8.42 14.29 -11.46
CA ASP A 130 -9.24 13.54 -12.41
C ASP A 130 -10.38 12.77 -11.71
N LEU A 131 -10.09 12.14 -10.57
CA LEU A 131 -11.10 11.44 -9.78
C LEU A 131 -12.20 12.39 -9.31
N ILE A 132 -11.83 13.56 -8.77
CA ILE A 132 -12.80 14.51 -8.21
C ILE A 132 -13.60 15.19 -9.32
N GLU A 133 -13.00 15.46 -10.46
CA GLU A 133 -13.70 15.96 -11.65
C GLU A 133 -14.73 14.94 -12.16
N THR A 134 -14.36 13.66 -12.20
CA THR A 134 -15.23 12.59 -12.70
C THR A 134 -16.34 12.18 -11.71
N LYS A 135 -16.01 12.09 -10.41
CA LYS A 135 -16.87 11.47 -9.39
C LYS A 135 -17.49 12.46 -8.42
N GLN A 136 -17.01 13.71 -8.38
CA GLN A 136 -17.43 14.77 -7.46
C GLN A 136 -17.26 14.45 -5.95
N GLU A 137 -16.67 13.31 -5.60
CA GLU A 137 -16.43 12.89 -4.22
C GLU A 137 -15.11 12.13 -4.11
N LEU A 138 -14.37 12.37 -3.01
CA LEU A 138 -13.12 11.66 -2.73
C LEU A 138 -13.41 10.30 -2.08
N LYS A 139 -13.57 9.25 -2.89
CA LYS A 139 -13.62 7.87 -2.41
C LYS A 139 -12.25 7.21 -2.51
N VAL A 140 -11.60 7.03 -1.37
CA VAL A 140 -10.23 6.47 -1.27
C VAL A 140 -10.11 5.06 -1.88
N ARG A 141 -11.16 4.23 -1.75
CA ARG A 141 -11.19 2.91 -2.41
C ARG A 141 -11.12 3.04 -3.94
N GLU A 142 -11.99 3.86 -4.52
CA GLU A 142 -12.06 4.06 -5.97
C GLU A 142 -10.77 4.67 -6.52
N PHE A 143 -10.12 5.53 -5.73
CA PHE A 143 -8.80 6.06 -6.08
C PHE A 143 -7.75 4.96 -6.26
N PHE A 144 -7.62 4.05 -5.28
CA PHE A 144 -6.62 2.98 -5.37
C PHE A 144 -6.97 1.92 -6.43
N GLU A 145 -8.26 1.59 -6.60
CA GLU A 145 -8.71 0.60 -7.57
C GLU A 145 -8.74 1.14 -9.03
N GLY A 146 -8.93 2.44 -9.20
CA GLY A 146 -9.13 3.08 -10.51
C GLY A 146 -7.85 3.56 -11.19
N TYR A 147 -6.84 3.98 -10.41
CA TYR A 147 -5.73 4.80 -10.93
C TYR A 147 -4.34 4.17 -10.81
N HIS A 148 -4.24 2.86 -10.55
CA HIS A 148 -2.97 2.12 -10.47
C HIS A 148 -2.08 2.67 -9.37
N VAL A 149 -2.71 3.11 -8.29
CA VAL A 149 -2.03 3.60 -7.10
C VAL A 149 -2.20 2.54 -6.01
N THR A 150 -1.09 2.03 -5.49
CA THR A 150 -1.17 1.18 -4.30
C THR A 150 -1.14 2.04 -3.04
N PRO A 151 -1.69 1.56 -1.91
CA PRO A 151 -1.54 2.22 -0.62
C PRO A 151 -0.08 2.55 -0.28
N GLN A 152 0.86 1.65 -0.64
CA GLN A 152 2.29 1.84 -0.38
C GLN A 152 2.88 3.01 -1.19
N ASP A 153 2.39 3.25 -2.41
CA ASP A 153 2.84 4.38 -3.22
C ASP A 153 2.53 5.72 -2.57
N VAL A 154 1.46 5.81 -1.77
CA VAL A 154 1.08 7.05 -1.07
C VAL A 154 1.71 7.10 0.31
N TYR A 155 1.48 6.07 1.12
CA TYR A 155 1.78 6.11 2.56
C TYR A 155 3.28 6.04 2.88
N SER A 156 4.09 5.43 2.01
CA SER A 156 5.56 5.44 2.15
C SER A 156 6.15 6.85 2.12
N LYS A 157 5.46 7.80 1.46
CA LYS A 157 5.85 9.22 1.36
C LYS A 157 5.44 10.04 2.59
N LYS A 158 4.97 9.41 3.67
CA LYS A 158 4.52 10.04 4.92
C LYS A 158 3.38 11.06 4.72
N VAL A 159 2.51 10.80 3.76
CA VAL A 159 1.33 11.61 3.43
C VAL A 159 0.13 10.70 3.29
N THR A 160 -1.08 11.21 3.57
CA THR A 160 -2.31 10.47 3.30
C THR A 160 -2.99 10.95 2.02
N VAL A 161 -3.90 10.16 1.46
CA VAL A 161 -4.70 10.55 0.29
C VAL A 161 -5.52 11.81 0.59
N VAL A 162 -6.14 11.86 1.77
CA VAL A 162 -6.92 13.01 2.25
C VAL A 162 -6.03 14.24 2.45
N GLY A 163 -4.86 14.06 3.08
CA GLY A 163 -3.89 15.13 3.27
C GLY A 163 -3.37 15.69 1.94
N LEU A 164 -3.10 14.83 0.95
CA LEU A 164 -2.72 15.26 -0.39
C LEU A 164 -3.83 16.03 -1.10
N ALA A 165 -5.07 15.55 -1.02
CA ALA A 165 -6.22 16.23 -1.60
C ALA A 165 -6.44 17.61 -0.94
N ALA A 166 -6.34 17.69 0.39
CA ALA A 166 -6.44 18.96 1.11
C ALA A 166 -5.29 19.92 0.76
N GLN A 167 -4.04 19.45 0.66
CA GLN A 167 -2.90 20.26 0.19
C GLN A 167 -3.09 20.80 -1.22
N ALA A 168 -3.77 20.05 -2.09
CA ALA A 168 -4.09 20.45 -3.46
C ALA A 168 -5.33 21.37 -3.56
N GLY A 169 -5.95 21.73 -2.43
CA GLY A 169 -7.16 22.56 -2.42
C GLY A 169 -8.43 21.84 -2.89
N LEU A 170 -8.38 20.50 -3.00
CA LEU A 170 -9.48 19.67 -3.46
C LEU A 170 -10.53 19.41 -2.37
N LEU A 171 -10.15 19.56 -1.09
CA LEU A 171 -11.04 19.39 0.05
C LEU A 171 -11.18 20.70 0.81
N LYS A 172 -12.43 21.07 1.12
CA LYS A 172 -12.76 22.22 1.97
C LYS A 172 -12.98 21.75 3.41
N GLY A 173 -12.45 22.50 4.38
CA GLY A 173 -12.67 22.23 5.82
C GLY A 173 -11.73 21.23 6.49
N TYR A 174 -10.71 20.71 5.79
CA TYR A 174 -9.66 19.88 6.39
C TYR A 174 -8.37 20.68 6.57
N GLN A 175 -7.98 20.91 7.83
CA GLN A 175 -6.71 21.53 8.18
C GLN A 175 -5.61 20.46 8.21
N VAL A 176 -4.59 20.64 7.39
CA VAL A 176 -3.49 19.68 7.26
C VAL A 176 -2.48 19.90 8.40
N ASP A 177 -2.46 18.98 9.36
CA ASP A 177 -1.45 18.89 10.40
C ASP A 177 -0.36 17.90 9.96
N ALA A 178 0.87 18.39 9.78
CA ALA A 178 1.98 17.59 9.26
C ALA A 178 2.33 16.38 10.15
N ASP A 179 2.23 16.51 11.47
CA ASP A 179 2.59 15.42 12.39
C ASP A 179 1.48 14.38 12.48
N ARG A 180 0.23 14.83 12.48
CA ARG A 180 -0.94 13.94 12.36
C ARG A 180 -0.90 13.15 11.04
N GLU A 181 -0.61 13.82 9.93
CA GLU A 181 -0.54 13.18 8.60
C GLU A 181 0.57 12.13 8.55
N ARG A 182 1.76 12.41 9.10
CA ARG A 182 2.86 11.45 9.17
C ARG A 182 2.51 10.22 9.99
N LEU A 183 1.85 10.43 11.13
CA LEU A 183 1.40 9.34 12.01
C LEU A 183 0.36 8.47 11.28
N LEU A 184 -0.67 9.11 10.70
CA LEU A 184 -1.72 8.42 9.95
C LEU A 184 -1.18 7.70 8.72
N ALA A 185 -0.28 8.30 7.95
CA ALA A 185 0.34 7.65 6.80
C ALA A 185 1.13 6.40 7.23
N SER A 186 1.91 6.49 8.31
CA SER A 186 2.64 5.33 8.84
C SER A 186 1.70 4.22 9.31
N ALA A 187 0.61 4.59 9.98
CA ALA A 187 -0.41 3.66 10.44
C ALA A 187 -1.15 2.97 9.27
N LEU A 188 -1.64 3.76 8.30
CA LEU A 188 -2.37 3.26 7.13
C LEU A 188 -1.46 2.43 6.23
N GLY A 189 -0.17 2.78 6.13
CA GLY A 189 0.85 1.97 5.48
C GLY A 189 0.94 0.57 6.10
N ARG A 190 1.02 0.47 7.44
CA ARG A 190 1.00 -0.83 8.14
C ARG A 190 -0.33 -1.56 7.98
N LEU A 191 -1.46 -0.86 8.09
CA LEU A 191 -2.81 -1.43 7.95
C LEU A 191 -3.04 -2.00 6.54
N SER A 192 -2.44 -1.41 5.51
CA SER A 192 -2.61 -1.87 4.12
C SER A 192 -2.01 -3.24 3.85
N LEU A 193 -1.08 -3.70 4.68
CA LEU A 193 -0.42 -5.01 4.56
C LEU A 193 -1.14 -6.11 5.35
N LEU A 194 -2.25 -5.78 6.02
CA LEU A 194 -2.96 -6.74 6.86
C LEU A 194 -3.75 -7.75 6.04
N ASN A 195 -3.53 -9.02 6.34
CA ASN A 195 -4.20 -10.16 5.72
C ASN A 195 -4.96 -11.05 6.73
N SER A 196 -4.91 -10.72 8.03
CA SER A 196 -5.62 -11.48 9.07
C SER A 196 -7.12 -11.20 9.03
N ARG A 197 -7.88 -12.13 8.45
CA ARG A 197 -9.36 -12.05 8.41
C ARG A 197 -9.96 -11.82 9.79
N ARG A 198 -9.51 -12.59 10.80
CA ARG A 198 -10.01 -12.47 12.19
C ARG A 198 -9.82 -11.06 12.74
N TRP A 199 -8.66 -10.46 12.49
CA TRP A 199 -8.36 -9.13 13.00
C TRP A 199 -9.10 -8.04 12.23
N ILE A 200 -9.24 -8.17 10.91
CA ILE A 200 -10.06 -7.28 10.07
C ILE A 200 -11.51 -7.29 10.53
N THR A 201 -12.11 -8.47 10.71
CA THR A 201 -13.50 -8.59 11.19
C THR A 201 -13.66 -8.02 12.60
N PHE A 202 -12.68 -8.23 13.49
CA PHE A 202 -12.67 -7.62 14.81
C PHE A 202 -12.64 -6.09 14.74
N MET A 203 -11.74 -5.51 13.93
CA MET A 203 -11.64 -4.06 13.73
C MET A 203 -12.93 -3.46 13.18
N GLN A 204 -13.56 -4.13 12.21
CA GLN A 204 -14.84 -3.70 11.64
C GLN A 204 -15.97 -3.65 12.67
N LYS A 205 -15.94 -4.53 13.68
CA LYS A 205 -16.92 -4.56 14.77
C LYS A 205 -16.60 -3.52 15.86
N ILE A 206 -15.34 -3.46 16.32
CA ILE A 206 -14.98 -2.68 17.51
C ILE A 206 -14.86 -1.18 17.24
N LEU A 207 -14.37 -0.77 16.05
CA LEU A 207 -14.16 0.65 15.75
C LEU A 207 -15.45 1.47 15.77
N PRO A 208 -16.58 1.00 15.18
CA PRO A 208 -17.85 1.69 15.30
C PRO A 208 -18.33 1.79 16.76
N GLU A 209 -18.22 0.73 17.55
CA GLU A 209 -18.60 0.74 18.97
C GLU A 209 -17.79 1.76 19.78
N ILE A 210 -16.47 1.81 19.58
CA ILE A 210 -15.60 2.82 20.20
C ILE A 210 -16.04 4.23 19.80
N ARG A 211 -16.40 4.44 18.53
CA ARG A 211 -16.86 5.74 18.03
C ARG A 211 -18.19 6.15 18.70
N TRP A 212 -19.17 5.25 18.76
CA TRP A 212 -20.47 5.53 19.40
C TRP A 212 -20.35 5.71 20.91
N GLY A 213 -19.51 4.92 21.56
CA GLY A 213 -19.22 5.02 22.99
C GLY A 213 -18.24 6.12 23.37
N LYS A 214 -17.80 6.96 22.42
CA LYS A 214 -16.81 8.03 22.63
C LYS A 214 -15.53 7.55 23.36
N GLY A 215 -15.07 6.34 23.05
CA GLY A 215 -13.90 5.72 23.68
C GLY A 215 -14.24 4.66 24.73
N SER A 216 -15.49 4.57 25.18
CA SER A 216 -15.94 3.57 26.14
C SER A 216 -16.59 2.38 25.44
N LEU A 217 -16.32 1.17 25.94
CA LEU A 217 -16.98 -0.06 25.48
C LEU A 217 -18.04 -0.49 26.50
N GLY A 218 -19.24 -0.83 26.00
CA GLY A 218 -20.37 -1.26 26.84
C GLY A 218 -20.25 -2.69 27.38
N HIS A 219 -19.17 -3.41 27.05
CA HIS A 219 -18.96 -4.79 27.46
C HIS A 219 -17.47 -5.06 27.73
N SER A 220 -17.20 -6.14 28.47
CA SER A 220 -15.84 -6.60 28.72
C SER A 220 -15.29 -7.38 27.53
N LEU A 221 -14.09 -7.00 27.07
CA LEU A 221 -13.36 -7.71 26.03
C LEU A 221 -12.75 -9.01 26.58
N THR A 222 -12.83 -10.07 25.78
CA THR A 222 -12.09 -11.33 26.02
C THR A 222 -10.58 -11.09 25.96
N GLY A 223 -9.78 -11.99 26.55
CA GLY A 223 -8.31 -11.88 26.52
C GLY A 223 -7.74 -11.74 25.10
N GLY A 224 -8.28 -12.48 24.14
CA GLY A 224 -7.88 -12.38 22.73
C GLY A 224 -8.27 -11.05 22.06
N GLU A 225 -9.46 -10.51 22.36
CA GLU A 225 -9.90 -9.21 21.85
C GLU A 225 -9.09 -8.06 22.43
N ARG A 226 -8.71 -8.14 23.71
CA ARG A 226 -7.78 -7.19 24.33
C ARG A 226 -6.45 -7.17 23.60
N THR A 227 -5.88 -8.34 23.31
CA THR A 227 -4.63 -8.44 22.53
C THR A 227 -4.79 -7.83 21.14
N MET A 228 -5.89 -8.13 20.42
CA MET A 228 -6.15 -7.54 19.10
C MET A 228 -6.33 -6.03 19.13
N LEU A 229 -6.92 -5.48 20.20
CA LEU A 229 -7.07 -4.05 20.40
C LEU A 229 -5.72 -3.38 20.75
N ILE A 230 -4.91 -4.05 21.56
CA ILE A 230 -3.53 -3.61 21.86
C ILE A 230 -2.71 -3.58 20.55
N MET A 231 -2.77 -4.63 19.74
CA MET A 231 -2.12 -4.67 18.43
C MET A 231 -2.55 -3.50 17.53
N LEU A 232 -3.84 -3.14 17.55
CA LEU A 232 -4.36 -2.00 16.81
C LEU A 232 -3.76 -0.69 17.30
N HIS A 233 -3.70 -0.49 18.63
CA HIS A 233 -3.06 0.67 19.22
C HIS A 233 -1.59 0.78 18.79
N TYR A 234 -0.81 -0.30 18.92
CA TYR A 234 0.58 -0.33 18.46
C TYR A 234 0.70 0.01 16.97
N THR A 235 -0.23 -0.50 16.15
CA THR A 235 -0.20 -0.26 14.70
C THR A 235 -0.52 1.18 14.35
N LEU A 236 -1.40 1.84 15.09
CA LEU A 236 -1.76 3.23 14.87
C LEU A 236 -0.66 4.20 15.38
N TRP A 237 -0.20 4.05 16.61
CA TRP A 237 0.70 5.01 17.25
C TRP A 237 2.18 4.63 17.21
N GLY A 238 2.52 3.39 16.88
CA GLY A 238 3.91 2.89 16.92
C GLY A 238 4.50 2.86 18.34
N LYS A 239 3.67 3.03 19.36
CA LYS A 239 4.03 3.02 20.78
C LYS A 239 3.09 2.10 21.54
N GLY A 240 3.61 1.46 22.56
CA GLY A 240 2.83 0.58 23.41
C GLY A 240 1.93 1.35 24.36
N LEU A 241 0.84 0.70 24.78
CA LEU A 241 0.07 1.19 25.93
C LEU A 241 0.96 1.24 27.19
N SER A 242 1.95 0.37 27.31
CA SER A 242 3.00 0.45 28.34
C SER A 242 3.88 1.69 28.24
N ASP A 243 3.97 2.34 27.08
CA ASP A 243 4.69 3.62 26.92
C ASP A 243 3.80 4.84 27.27
N LEU A 244 2.48 4.65 27.27
CA LEU A 244 1.50 5.64 27.78
C LEU A 244 1.44 5.66 29.31
N ASP A 245 1.81 4.56 29.97
CA ASP A 245 1.88 4.42 31.43
C ASP A 245 2.92 5.32 32.12
N ARG A 246 3.69 6.15 31.39
CA ARG A 246 4.49 7.21 32.02
C ARG A 246 3.65 8.23 32.80
N PHE A 247 2.33 8.26 32.62
CA PHE A 247 1.41 9.10 33.39
C PHE A 247 0.51 8.34 34.38
N ALA A 248 0.60 7.00 34.45
CA ALA A 248 -0.15 6.20 35.41
C ALA A 248 0.82 5.28 36.17
N SER A 249 1.39 5.79 37.26
CA SER A 249 2.07 4.92 38.22
C SER A 249 1.03 4.02 38.89
N PRO A 250 1.28 2.71 39.06
CA PRO A 250 0.39 1.85 39.82
C PRO A 250 0.30 2.38 41.25
N PHE A 251 -0.89 2.83 41.65
CA PHE A 251 -1.14 3.23 43.04
C PHE A 251 -1.17 1.98 43.91
N THR A 252 -0.28 1.93 44.90
CA THR A 252 -0.29 0.87 45.92
C THR A 252 -0.93 1.46 47.17
N CYS A 253 -2.07 0.91 47.60
CA CYS A 253 -2.68 1.28 48.88
C CYS A 253 -1.78 0.78 50.01
N LEU A 254 -1.23 1.70 50.82
CA LEU A 254 -0.33 1.38 51.94
C LEU A 254 -1.05 1.21 53.29
N GLY A 255 -2.39 1.31 53.29
CA GLY A 255 -3.21 1.27 54.49
C GLY A 255 -3.74 2.65 54.89
N LEU A 256 -4.42 2.71 56.03
CA LEU A 256 -4.98 3.95 56.58
C LEU A 256 -3.89 4.79 57.26
N ALA A 257 -3.94 6.10 57.06
CA ALA A 257 -3.03 7.06 57.67
C ALA A 257 -3.80 8.23 58.27
N ASP A 258 -3.30 8.76 59.38
CA ASP A 258 -3.82 9.97 60.01
C ASP A 258 -2.94 11.17 59.62
N PHE A 259 -3.59 12.30 59.34
CA PHE A 259 -2.90 13.55 59.04
C PHE A 259 -2.18 14.08 60.29
N GLN A 260 -0.92 14.52 60.14
CA GLN A 260 -0.15 15.08 61.25
C GLN A 260 0.10 16.58 61.08
N SER A 261 0.69 16.99 59.95
CA SER A 261 1.02 18.40 59.69
C SER A 261 1.32 18.63 58.22
N HIS A 262 1.23 19.88 57.76
CA HIS A 262 1.76 20.30 56.46
C HIS A 262 2.61 21.57 56.61
N TYR A 263 3.60 21.74 55.74
CA TYR A 263 4.43 22.95 55.68
C TYR A 263 4.90 23.24 54.25
N GLY A 264 5.26 24.49 53.97
CA GLY A 264 5.61 24.98 52.63
C GLY A 264 4.39 25.44 51.83
N SER A 265 4.64 26.23 50.78
CA SER A 265 3.58 26.82 49.94
C SER A 265 3.59 26.28 48.50
N ALA A 266 4.72 25.80 47.98
CA ALA A 266 4.84 25.05 46.73
C ALA A 266 6.25 24.44 46.54
N PRO A 267 6.43 23.10 46.45
CA PRO A 267 5.42 22.08 46.75
C PRO A 267 5.14 22.01 48.27
N ILE A 268 3.87 21.84 48.64
CA ILE A 268 3.45 21.63 50.02
C ILE A 268 3.94 20.24 50.46
N SER A 269 4.67 20.19 51.57
CA SER A 269 5.07 18.94 52.21
C SER A 269 4.01 18.54 53.24
N ILE A 270 3.50 17.32 53.15
CA ILE A 270 2.49 16.80 54.07
C ILE A 270 3.07 15.59 54.81
N VAL A 271 2.98 15.61 56.13
CA VAL A 271 3.41 14.53 57.02
C VAL A 271 2.20 13.72 57.44
N TRP A 272 2.27 12.41 57.16
CA TRP A 272 1.23 11.43 57.48
C TRP A 272 1.79 10.40 58.46
N LYS A 273 0.97 9.97 59.43
CA LYS A 273 1.29 8.87 60.34
C LYS A 273 0.47 7.64 59.93
N MET A 274 1.15 6.59 59.48
CA MET A 274 0.50 5.33 59.11
C MET A 274 -0.02 4.59 60.36
N LYS A 275 -1.21 3.98 60.28
CA LYS A 275 -1.76 3.13 61.37
C LYS A 275 -1.05 1.79 61.48
N GLU A 276 -0.55 1.29 60.36
CA GLU A 276 0.20 0.05 60.27
C GLU A 276 1.63 0.32 59.80
N PRO A 277 2.62 -0.48 60.23
CA PRO A 277 4.00 -0.34 59.76
C PRO A 277 4.07 -0.57 58.24
N LEU A 278 4.93 0.20 57.57
CA LEU A 278 5.09 0.11 56.12
C LEU A 278 5.50 -1.31 55.68
N PRO A 279 4.84 -1.87 54.65
CA PRO A 279 5.24 -3.16 54.10
C PRO A 279 6.70 -3.15 53.63
N GLY A 280 7.43 -4.24 53.91
CA GLY A 280 8.87 -4.33 53.65
C GLY A 280 9.32 -4.10 52.19
N PHE A 281 8.42 -4.24 51.21
CA PHE A 281 8.70 -3.94 49.80
C PHE A 281 8.80 -2.44 49.50
N VAL A 282 8.20 -1.58 50.33
CA VAL A 282 8.25 -0.12 50.20
C VAL A 282 9.56 0.44 50.76
N LEU A 283 10.05 -0.14 51.87
CA LEU A 283 11.30 0.25 52.53
C LEU A 283 12.53 0.03 51.64
N LYS A 284 12.54 -1.02 50.80
CA LYS A 284 13.65 -1.28 49.86
C LYS A 284 13.80 -0.23 48.76
N LYS A 285 12.74 0.51 48.42
CA LYS A 285 12.77 1.55 47.37
C LYS A 285 13.17 2.94 47.90
N THR A 286 13.12 3.16 49.20
CA THR A 286 13.33 4.47 49.83
C THR A 286 14.72 4.67 50.42
N VAL A 287 15.52 3.61 50.58
CA VAL A 287 16.95 3.72 50.97
C VAL A 287 17.84 3.93 49.74
N LYS A 288 17.65 5.07 49.08
CA LYS A 288 18.65 5.71 48.23
C LYS A 288 18.45 7.22 48.40
N VAL A 289 19.00 7.73 49.49
CA VAL A 289 19.38 9.13 49.68
C VAL A 289 20.87 9.12 49.97
#